data_AF-A0A382MJF2-F1
#
_entry.id   AF-A0A382MJF2-F1
#
_cell.length_a   1.000
_cell.length_b   1.000
_cell.length_c   1.000
_cell.angle_alpha   90.00
_cell.angle_beta   90.00
_cell.angle_gamma   90.00
#
_symmetry.space_group_name_H-M   'P 1'
#
loop_
_entity.id
_entity.type
_entity.pdbx_description
1 polymer ?
#
loop_
_entity_poly.entity_id
_entity_poly.type
_entity_poly.pdbx_seq_one_letter_code
_entity_poly.pdbx_strand_id
1 'polypeptide(L)'
;GIVFYSFQGLTGSISYSSTTLGDYKVELDRLRAEQSQLERLTQPFYVNVTPESIENAKYTLEIAVESIEQKISALKGQNFDLVNDLQVIGTSKVARSSPLTGAEVNLGQELDAIQQELQTNLVPTIDEIGTHALVLAEQSIAMNEIMPAVVYSFGDLEAIRKRLIFQYRIKTNLSNTKPEWLKFLAAIGGGEKGFNESASSDENLFFQFRSQIGELTAIQTKEESEATSSWAKTKLDGVRGDYSRTKIMLDAYVNKTENGPIIETLQNFDLKMRSAFKTLGMLIETRYLSEQLAMDFDVLNGKITTALDDSERTIESERKKVSEAILSDGERFLRILIGLSVVGALISLMIGLFVKRSITRPVDDLVEVAKDIAQGEGDLTKR
;
A
#
# COMPACT_ATOMS: atom_id res chain seq x y z
N GLY A 1 -51.83 17.27 18.09
CA GLY A 1 -50.65 17.28 18.97
C GLY A 1 -49.81 16.04 18.75
N ILE A 2 -50.10 14.94 19.46
CA ILE A 2 -49.26 13.74 19.53
C ILE A 2 -48.93 13.12 18.16
N VAL A 3 -49.92 12.96 17.28
CA VAL A 3 -49.74 12.41 15.92
C VAL A 3 -48.77 13.24 15.06
N PHE A 4 -48.83 14.58 15.15
CA PHE A 4 -47.97 15.48 14.39
C PHE A 4 -46.51 15.44 14.86
N TYR A 5 -46.27 15.35 16.17
CA TYR A 5 -44.92 15.21 16.72
C TYR A 5 -44.27 13.88 16.33
N SER A 6 -45.05 12.78 16.34
CA SER A 6 -44.55 11.47 15.87
C SER A 6 -44.21 11.48 14.38
N PHE A 7 -45.01 12.17 13.53
CA PHE A 7 -44.67 12.35 12.12
C PHE A 7 -43.38 13.14 11.92
N GLN A 8 -43.22 14.29 12.60
CA GLN A 8 -42.02 15.12 12.45
C GLN A 8 -40.74 14.36 12.85
N GLY A 9 -40.77 13.56 13.92
CA GLY A 9 -39.64 12.71 14.33
C GLY A 9 -39.29 11.61 13.33
N LEU A 10 -40.31 10.95 12.76
CA LEU A 10 -40.12 9.93 11.72
C LEU A 10 -39.51 10.55 10.45
N THR A 11 -40.02 11.70 10.01
CA THR A 11 -39.51 12.42 8.83
C THR A 11 -38.06 12.87 9.04
N GLY A 12 -37.71 13.34 10.24
CA GLY A 12 -36.33 13.70 10.59
C GLY A 12 -35.38 12.50 10.53
N SER A 13 -35.80 11.35 11.08
CA SER A 13 -35.00 10.12 11.06
C SER A 13 -34.82 9.57 9.64
N ILE A 14 -35.88 9.61 8.81
CA ILE A 14 -35.81 9.22 7.40
C ILE A 14 -34.87 10.15 6.63
N SER A 15 -34.94 11.47 6.87
CA SER A 15 -34.03 12.43 6.25
C SER A 15 -32.59 12.14 6.65
N TYR A 16 -32.28 12.03 7.94
CA TYR A 16 -30.93 11.71 8.42
C TYR A 16 -30.39 10.40 7.81
N SER A 17 -31.21 9.35 7.74
CA SER A 17 -30.82 8.06 7.16
C SER A 17 -30.57 8.12 5.65
N SER A 18 -31.48 8.76 4.90
CA SER A 18 -31.48 8.71 3.43
C SER A 18 -30.58 9.76 2.80
N THR A 19 -30.52 10.97 3.35
CA THR A 19 -29.70 12.06 2.82
C THR A 19 -28.38 12.14 3.56
N THR A 20 -28.36 12.45 4.86
CA THR A 20 -27.10 12.69 5.58
C THR A 20 -26.17 11.47 5.59
N LEU A 21 -26.64 10.32 6.09
CA LEU A 21 -25.83 9.09 6.10
C LEU A 21 -25.62 8.50 4.70
N GLY A 22 -26.58 8.68 3.79
CA GLY A 22 -26.48 8.23 2.40
C GLY A 22 -25.39 8.96 1.62
N ASP A 23 -25.44 10.30 1.64
CA ASP A 23 -24.47 11.16 0.97
C ASP A 23 -23.06 11.00 1.57
N TYR A 24 -22.97 10.88 2.90
CA TYR A 24 -21.68 10.59 3.57
C TYR A 24 -21.09 9.27 3.08
N LYS A 25 -21.90 8.20 3.00
CA LYS A 25 -21.45 6.89 2.50
C LYS A 25 -20.91 6.98 1.08
N VAL A 26 -21.59 7.72 0.21
CA VAL A 26 -21.15 7.91 -1.19
C VAL A 26 -19.80 8.62 -1.25
N GLU A 27 -19.59 9.67 -0.47
CA GLU A 27 -18.30 10.37 -0.43
C GLU A 27 -17.19 9.51 0.19
N LEU A 28 -17.50 8.74 1.25
CA LEU A 28 -16.55 7.80 1.86
C LEU A 28 -16.14 6.69 0.88
N ASP A 29 -17.07 6.18 0.08
CA ASP A 29 -16.76 5.17 -0.95
C ASP A 29 -15.87 5.73 -2.05
N ARG A 30 -16.08 7.00 -2.45
CA ARG A 30 -15.19 7.69 -3.39
C ARG A 30 -13.79 7.87 -2.82
N LEU A 31 -13.68 8.27 -1.55
CA LEU A 31 -12.41 8.40 -0.82
C LEU A 31 -11.66 7.07 -0.79
N ARG A 32 -12.34 5.97 -0.43
CA ARG A 32 -11.74 4.63 -0.42
C ARG A 32 -11.31 4.15 -1.80
N ALA A 33 -12.14 4.41 -2.82
CA ALA A 33 -11.80 4.06 -4.18
C ALA A 33 -10.50 4.76 -4.63
N GLU A 34 -10.32 6.04 -4.33
CA GLU A 34 -9.10 6.79 -4.64
C GLU A 34 -7.90 6.33 -3.82
N GLN A 35 -8.07 6.14 -2.50
CA GLN A 35 -7.01 5.60 -1.64
C GLN A 35 -6.50 4.24 -2.14
N SER A 36 -7.39 3.35 -2.59
CA SER A 36 -7.02 2.05 -3.15
C SER A 36 -6.23 2.13 -4.47
N GLN A 37 -6.19 3.29 -5.13
CA GLN A 37 -5.41 3.48 -6.35
C GLN A 37 -3.96 3.83 -6.08
N LEU A 38 -3.63 4.34 -4.88
CA LEU A 38 -2.28 4.80 -4.53
C LEU A 38 -1.22 3.72 -4.80
N GLU A 39 -1.49 2.47 -4.45
CA GLU A 39 -0.59 1.34 -4.71
C GLU A 39 -0.32 1.11 -6.20
N ARG A 40 -1.34 1.28 -7.06
CA ARG A 40 -1.12 1.17 -8.52
C ARG A 40 -0.32 2.34 -9.06
N LEU A 41 -0.48 3.52 -8.47
CA LEU A 41 0.20 4.73 -8.89
C LEU A 41 1.69 4.75 -8.52
N THR A 42 2.14 3.92 -7.56
CA THR A 42 3.56 3.74 -7.25
C THR A 42 4.27 2.73 -8.18
N GLN A 43 3.54 1.93 -8.96
CA GLN A 43 4.11 0.95 -9.89
C GLN A 43 5.23 1.49 -10.82
N PRO A 44 5.13 2.72 -11.39
CA PRO A 44 6.17 3.25 -12.27
C PRO A 44 7.54 3.46 -11.59
N PHE A 45 7.60 3.46 -10.25
CA PHE A 45 8.86 3.53 -9.51
C PHE A 45 9.65 2.22 -9.53
N TYR A 46 9.04 1.12 -9.98
CA TYR A 46 9.65 -0.21 -9.99
C TYR A 46 9.86 -0.76 -11.41
N VAL A 47 9.21 -0.20 -12.42
CA VAL A 47 9.21 -0.73 -13.79
C VAL A 47 9.61 0.33 -14.79
N ASN A 48 10.63 0.05 -15.63
CA ASN A 48 11.11 0.95 -16.68
C ASN A 48 11.41 2.37 -16.18
N VAL A 49 12.12 2.47 -15.06
CA VAL A 49 12.42 3.73 -14.37
C VAL A 49 13.28 4.66 -15.26
N THR A 50 12.74 5.83 -15.57
CA THR A 50 13.44 6.95 -16.22
C THR A 50 13.13 8.25 -15.47
N PRO A 51 13.94 9.31 -15.63
CA PRO A 51 13.62 10.61 -15.02
C PRO A 51 12.20 11.09 -15.35
N GLU A 52 11.78 10.93 -16.61
CA GLU A 52 10.44 11.30 -17.09
C GLU A 52 9.34 10.41 -16.48
N SER A 53 9.57 9.09 -16.33
CA SER A 53 8.57 8.21 -15.71
C SER A 53 8.38 8.50 -14.22
N ILE A 54 9.46 8.83 -13.50
CA ILE A 54 9.42 9.25 -12.10
C ILE A 54 8.66 10.56 -11.95
N GLU A 55 8.98 11.58 -12.76
CA GLU A 55 8.35 12.89 -12.70
C GLU A 55 6.83 12.78 -12.97
N ASN A 56 6.45 12.04 -14.01
CA ASN A 56 5.04 11.78 -14.33
C ASN A 56 4.30 11.01 -13.21
N ALA A 57 4.96 10.04 -12.58
CA ALA A 57 4.39 9.27 -11.48
C ALA A 57 4.21 10.13 -10.22
N LYS A 58 5.21 10.94 -9.85
CA LYS A 58 5.13 11.90 -8.75
C LYS A 58 3.97 12.88 -8.96
N TYR A 59 3.86 13.46 -10.15
CA TYR A 59 2.77 14.38 -10.50
C TYR A 59 1.39 13.71 -10.39
N THR A 60 1.26 12.48 -10.88
CA THR A 60 -0.02 11.74 -10.80
C THR A 60 -0.39 11.41 -9.35
N LEU A 61 0.59 11.05 -8.52
CA LEU A 61 0.39 10.78 -7.09
C LEU A 61 0.03 12.06 -6.32
N GLU A 62 0.66 13.18 -6.62
CA GLU A 62 0.34 14.49 -6.04
C GLU A 62 -1.12 14.86 -6.28
N ILE A 63 -1.60 14.76 -7.53
CA ILE A 63 -3.02 14.97 -7.87
C ILE A 63 -3.94 14.01 -7.10
N ALA A 64 -3.56 12.74 -7.00
CA ALA A 64 -4.37 11.75 -6.30
C ALA A 64 -4.47 12.07 -4.80
N VAL A 65 -3.36 12.47 -4.17
CA VAL A 65 -3.34 12.88 -2.76
C VAL A 65 -4.15 14.15 -2.55
N GLU A 66 -4.00 15.17 -3.41
CA GLU A 66 -4.82 16.38 -3.33
C GLU A 66 -6.32 16.06 -3.45
N SER A 67 -6.70 15.14 -4.34
CA SER A 67 -8.09 14.68 -4.47
C SER A 67 -8.60 14.00 -3.21
N ILE A 68 -7.77 13.13 -2.59
CA ILE A 68 -8.08 12.49 -1.31
C ILE A 68 -8.30 13.53 -0.21
N GLU A 69 -7.44 14.54 -0.10
CA GLU A 69 -7.57 15.62 0.89
C GLU A 69 -8.84 16.45 0.68
N GLN A 70 -9.20 16.73 -0.56
CA GLN A 70 -10.44 17.44 -0.91
C GLN A 70 -11.67 16.63 -0.47
N LYS A 71 -11.67 15.31 -0.63
CA LYS A 71 -12.77 14.45 -0.18
C LYS A 71 -12.86 14.35 1.33
N ILE A 72 -11.72 14.25 2.02
CA ILE A 72 -11.69 14.32 3.48
C ILE A 72 -12.30 15.64 3.96
N SER A 73 -11.94 16.75 3.31
CA SER A 73 -12.50 18.07 3.62
C SER A 73 -14.01 18.14 3.38
N ALA A 74 -14.52 17.49 2.33
CA ALA A 74 -15.96 17.39 2.06
C ALA A 74 -16.70 16.58 3.13
N LEU A 75 -16.16 15.45 3.56
CA LEU A 75 -16.71 14.61 4.64
C LEU A 75 -16.70 15.34 5.99
N LYS A 76 -15.77 16.28 6.20
CA LYS A 76 -15.71 17.15 7.38
C LYS A 76 -16.58 18.40 7.28
N GLY A 77 -17.35 18.57 6.21
CA GLY A 77 -18.24 19.72 6.05
C GLY A 77 -19.39 19.74 7.07
N GLN A 78 -19.94 20.93 7.32
CA GLN A 78 -21.01 21.16 8.32
C GLN A 78 -22.25 20.26 8.14
N ASN A 79 -22.52 19.81 6.90
CA ASN A 79 -23.63 18.91 6.61
C ASN A 79 -23.49 17.53 7.28
N PHE A 80 -22.28 17.20 7.75
CA PHE A 80 -21.93 15.91 8.33
C PHE A 80 -21.49 15.99 9.79
N ASP A 81 -21.69 17.11 10.50
CA ASP A 81 -21.27 17.28 11.90
C ASP A 81 -21.80 16.14 12.81
N LEU A 82 -23.08 15.81 12.69
CA LEU A 82 -23.69 14.69 13.44
C LEU A 82 -23.08 13.33 13.11
N VAL A 83 -22.60 13.15 11.88
CA VAL A 83 -21.94 11.90 11.46
C VAL A 83 -20.50 11.89 11.98
N ASN A 84 -19.81 13.02 11.91
CA ASN A 84 -18.42 13.16 12.37
C ASN A 84 -18.29 12.97 13.89
N ASP A 85 -19.35 13.21 14.67
CA ASP A 85 -19.41 12.93 16.10
C ASP A 85 -19.60 11.45 16.45
N LEU A 86 -19.86 10.57 15.48
CA LEU A 86 -20.03 9.13 15.74
C LEU A 86 -18.70 8.50 16.17
N GLN A 87 -18.75 7.74 17.26
CA GLN A 87 -17.62 6.94 17.74
C GLN A 87 -17.24 5.87 16.71
N VAL A 88 -15.96 5.80 16.33
CA VAL A 88 -15.45 4.78 15.42
C VAL A 88 -15.51 3.40 16.06
N ILE A 89 -16.00 2.41 15.31
CA ILE A 89 -16.10 1.02 15.75
C ILE A 89 -15.30 0.08 14.86
N GLY A 90 -14.78 -0.99 15.48
CA GLY A 90 -14.08 -2.07 14.79
C GLY A 90 -15.01 -3.18 14.31
N THR A 91 -14.40 -4.30 13.89
CA THR A 91 -15.11 -5.52 13.45
C THR A 91 -16.04 -6.12 14.51
N SER A 92 -15.72 -5.96 15.79
CA SER A 92 -16.56 -6.40 16.93
C SER A 92 -17.76 -5.48 17.20
N LYS A 93 -17.92 -4.38 16.45
CA LYS A 93 -18.94 -3.33 16.65
C LYS A 93 -18.86 -2.62 18.00
N VAL A 94 -17.67 -2.64 18.62
CA VAL A 94 -17.35 -1.88 19.82
C VAL A 94 -16.40 -0.74 19.43
N ALA A 95 -16.38 0.32 20.25
CA ALA A 95 -15.39 1.39 20.14
C ALA A 95 -13.98 0.78 20.00
N ARG A 96 -13.22 1.35 19.06
CA ARG A 96 -11.90 0.85 18.69
C ARG A 96 -10.91 2.00 18.69
N SER A 97 -9.69 1.73 19.14
CA SER A 97 -8.56 2.64 18.93
C SER A 97 -8.18 2.71 17.45
N SER A 98 -8.07 3.93 16.93
CA SER A 98 -7.58 4.20 15.58
C SER A 98 -6.25 3.50 15.33
N PRO A 99 -6.05 2.87 14.15
CA PRO A 99 -4.75 2.31 13.76
C PRO A 99 -3.67 3.39 13.55
N LEU A 100 -4.07 4.66 13.44
CA LEU A 100 -3.18 5.80 13.20
C LEU A 100 -2.77 6.47 14.51
N THR A 101 -3.72 6.72 15.42
CA THR A 101 -3.45 7.45 16.67
C THR A 101 -3.27 6.56 17.90
N GLY A 102 -3.76 5.32 17.87
CA GLY A 102 -3.79 4.41 19.02
C GLY A 102 -4.85 4.77 20.08
N ALA A 103 -5.66 5.81 19.85
CA ALA A 103 -6.71 6.26 20.75
C ALA A 103 -8.11 6.00 20.16
N GLU A 104 -9.12 5.89 21.02
CA GLU A 104 -10.52 5.92 20.58
C GLU A 104 -10.85 7.32 20.03
N VAL A 105 -11.45 7.36 18.84
CA VAL A 105 -11.75 8.60 18.12
C VAL A 105 -13.15 8.57 17.51
N ASN A 106 -13.70 9.75 17.23
CA ASN A 106 -14.89 9.87 16.38
C ASN A 106 -14.50 9.93 14.89
N LEU A 107 -15.49 9.86 14.00
CA LEU A 107 -15.24 9.86 12.55
C LEU A 107 -14.51 11.11 12.07
N GLY A 108 -14.83 12.29 12.60
CA GLY A 108 -14.13 13.54 12.24
C GLY A 108 -12.65 13.51 12.62
N GLN A 109 -12.34 13.00 13.81
CA GLN A 109 -10.97 12.82 14.31
C GLN A 109 -10.22 11.72 13.56
N GLU A 110 -10.88 10.64 13.13
CA GLU A 110 -10.27 9.61 12.29
C GLU A 110 -9.90 10.17 10.91
N LEU A 111 -10.78 11.00 10.33
CA LEU A 111 -10.49 11.71 9.08
C LEU A 111 -9.32 12.70 9.23
N ASP A 112 -9.24 13.41 10.36
CA ASP A 112 -8.07 14.24 10.70
C ASP A 112 -6.78 13.42 10.78
N ALA A 113 -6.84 12.26 11.45
CA ALA A 113 -5.70 11.37 11.56
C ALA A 113 -5.26 10.84 10.19
N ILE A 114 -6.19 10.48 9.31
CA ILE A 114 -5.89 10.06 7.94
C ILE A 114 -5.21 11.19 7.17
N GLN A 115 -5.76 12.41 7.22
CA GLN A 115 -5.17 13.57 6.54
C GLN A 115 -3.76 13.86 7.05
N GLN A 116 -3.56 13.80 8.37
CA GLN A 116 -2.25 13.99 8.97
C GLN A 116 -1.26 12.90 8.54
N GLU A 117 -1.67 11.63 8.53
CA GLU A 117 -0.81 10.51 8.13
C GLU A 117 -0.38 10.63 6.66
N LEU A 118 -1.32 11.02 5.79
CA LEU A 118 -1.05 11.28 4.37
C LEU A 118 0.05 12.33 4.20
N GLN A 119 -0.11 13.49 4.84
CA GLN A 119 0.80 14.62 4.67
C GLN A 119 2.15 14.40 5.36
N THR A 120 2.14 13.82 6.56
CA THR A 120 3.33 13.78 7.42
C THR A 120 4.21 12.57 7.12
N ASN A 121 3.61 11.46 6.66
CA ASN A 121 4.32 10.20 6.47
C ASN A 121 4.21 9.69 5.03
N LEU A 122 2.99 9.50 4.51
CA LEU A 122 2.81 8.82 3.21
C LEU A 122 3.40 9.60 2.03
N VAL A 123 3.12 10.90 1.93
CA VAL A 123 3.64 11.77 0.85
C VAL A 123 5.17 11.84 0.89
N PRO A 124 5.83 12.12 2.03
CA PRO A 124 7.28 12.02 2.13
C PRO A 124 7.84 10.65 1.70
N THR A 125 7.23 9.54 2.15
CA THR A 125 7.67 8.20 1.74
C THR A 125 7.55 7.99 0.23
N ILE A 126 6.47 8.46 -0.40
CA ILE A 126 6.30 8.41 -1.86
C ILE A 126 7.39 9.22 -2.58
N ASP A 127 7.71 10.43 -2.08
CA ASP A 127 8.76 11.25 -2.67
C ASP A 127 10.14 10.61 -2.54
N GLU A 128 10.42 10.02 -1.38
CA GLU A 128 11.64 9.23 -1.13
C GLU A 128 11.71 8.03 -2.08
N ILE A 129 10.63 7.26 -2.25
CA ILE A 129 10.57 6.14 -3.22
C ILE A 129 10.93 6.64 -4.62
N GLY A 130 10.28 7.71 -5.09
CA GLY A 130 10.53 8.23 -6.44
C GLY A 130 11.97 8.72 -6.63
N THR A 131 12.52 9.41 -5.64
CA THR A 131 13.92 9.88 -5.68
C THR A 131 14.91 8.71 -5.65
N HIS A 132 14.67 7.72 -4.79
CA HIS A 132 15.53 6.54 -4.67
C HIS A 132 15.45 5.61 -5.87
N ALA A 133 14.29 5.50 -6.52
CA ALA A 133 14.12 4.71 -7.75
C ALA A 133 15.06 5.19 -8.87
N LEU A 134 15.25 6.51 -9.01
CA LEU A 134 16.20 7.06 -9.98
C LEU A 134 17.64 6.67 -9.64
N VAL A 135 18.03 6.80 -8.37
CA VAL A 135 19.37 6.38 -7.91
C VAL A 135 19.59 4.89 -8.18
N LEU A 136 18.57 4.05 -7.92
CA LEU A 136 18.63 2.62 -8.19
C LEU A 136 18.86 2.33 -9.68
N ALA A 137 18.13 3.02 -10.55
CA ALA A 137 18.28 2.90 -12.00
C ALA A 137 19.70 3.33 -12.45
N GLU A 138 20.21 4.45 -11.95
CA GLU A 138 21.57 4.93 -12.25
C GLU A 138 22.64 3.94 -11.80
N GLN A 139 22.54 3.40 -10.58
CA GLN A 139 23.50 2.40 -10.08
C GLN A 139 23.43 1.10 -10.90
N SER A 140 22.23 0.69 -11.33
CA SER A 140 22.06 -0.47 -12.19
C SER A 140 22.71 -0.27 -13.56
N ILE A 141 22.55 0.92 -14.17
CA ILE A 141 23.21 1.29 -15.43
C ILE A 141 24.73 1.28 -15.25
N ALA A 142 25.24 1.93 -14.20
CA ALA A 142 26.67 1.96 -13.90
C ALA A 142 27.25 0.55 -13.72
N MET A 143 26.49 -0.36 -13.10
CA MET A 143 26.91 -1.76 -12.95
C MET A 143 26.95 -2.50 -14.30
N ASN A 144 25.96 -2.26 -15.15
CA ASN A 144 25.89 -2.83 -16.50
C ASN A 144 27.02 -2.32 -17.41
N GLU A 145 27.57 -1.13 -17.16
CA GLU A 145 28.74 -0.60 -17.86
C GLU A 145 30.07 -1.12 -17.29
N ILE A 146 30.20 -1.22 -15.96
CA ILE A 146 31.46 -1.60 -15.32
C ILE A 146 31.80 -3.08 -15.46
N MET A 147 30.79 -3.97 -15.46
CA MET A 147 31.05 -5.41 -15.56
C MET A 147 31.70 -5.82 -16.89
N PRO A 148 31.22 -5.36 -18.06
CA PRO A 148 31.94 -5.58 -19.31
C PRO A 148 33.37 -5.04 -19.27
N ALA A 149 33.59 -3.84 -18.71
CA ALA A 149 34.94 -3.27 -18.59
C ALA A 149 35.88 -4.12 -17.72
N VAL A 150 35.36 -4.74 -16.65
CA VAL A 150 36.09 -5.74 -15.86
C VAL A 150 36.46 -6.94 -16.71
N VAL A 151 35.50 -7.51 -17.45
CA VAL A 151 35.73 -8.68 -18.31
C VAL A 151 36.77 -8.39 -19.40
N TYR A 152 36.69 -7.23 -20.05
CA TYR A 152 37.66 -6.83 -21.07
C TYR A 152 39.06 -6.63 -20.50
N SER A 153 39.19 -5.88 -19.40
CA SER A 153 40.50 -5.68 -18.76
C SER A 153 41.10 -6.97 -18.19
N PHE A 154 40.27 -7.92 -17.76
CA PHE A 154 40.72 -9.26 -17.42
C PHE A 154 41.22 -10.02 -18.66
N GLY A 155 40.52 -9.92 -19.80
CA GLY A 155 40.98 -10.47 -21.08
C GLY A 155 42.36 -9.94 -21.50
N ASP A 156 42.62 -8.64 -21.33
CA ASP A 156 43.93 -8.05 -21.58
C ASP A 156 45.01 -8.63 -20.65
N LEU A 157 44.68 -8.80 -19.36
CA LEU A 157 45.55 -9.43 -18.39
C LEU A 157 45.86 -10.89 -18.77
N GLU A 158 44.88 -11.64 -19.25
CA GLU A 158 45.08 -13.00 -19.76
C GLU A 158 45.97 -13.03 -21.00
N ALA A 159 45.81 -12.08 -21.92
CA ALA A 159 46.60 -12.00 -23.14
C ALA A 159 48.11 -11.82 -22.86
N ILE A 160 48.46 -11.10 -21.79
CA ILE A 160 49.87 -10.90 -21.40
C ILE A 160 50.47 -12.05 -20.58
N ARG A 161 49.70 -13.10 -20.25
CA ARG A 161 50.15 -14.22 -19.40
C ARG A 161 51.46 -14.86 -19.88
N LYS A 162 51.60 -15.12 -21.18
CA LYS A 162 52.84 -15.69 -21.75
C LYS A 162 54.03 -14.73 -21.62
N ARG A 163 53.78 -13.43 -21.82
CA ARG A 163 54.79 -12.38 -21.68
C ARG A 163 55.25 -12.25 -20.22
N LEU A 164 54.33 -12.35 -19.27
CA LEU A 164 54.64 -12.41 -17.83
C LEU A 164 55.58 -13.56 -17.50
N ILE A 165 55.27 -14.77 -17.97
CA ILE A 165 56.13 -15.95 -17.77
C ILE A 165 57.55 -15.72 -18.32
N PHE A 166 57.65 -15.19 -19.54
CA PHE A 166 58.93 -14.93 -20.19
C PHE A 166 59.76 -13.86 -19.45
N GLN A 167 59.16 -12.71 -19.12
CA GLN A 167 59.84 -11.61 -18.44
C GLN A 167 60.27 -12.01 -17.02
N TYR A 168 59.42 -12.73 -16.30
CA TYR A 168 59.76 -13.25 -14.98
C TYR A 168 60.97 -14.18 -15.02
N ARG A 169 61.04 -15.07 -16.02
CA ARG A 169 62.18 -15.97 -16.21
C ARG A 169 63.48 -15.22 -16.47
N ILE A 170 63.45 -14.22 -17.36
CA ILE A 170 64.63 -13.39 -17.67
C ILE A 170 65.14 -12.70 -16.41
N LYS A 171 64.24 -12.10 -15.63
CA LYS A 171 64.62 -11.31 -14.46
C LYS A 171 65.12 -12.14 -13.29
N THR A 172 64.54 -13.32 -13.08
CA THR A 172 64.89 -14.18 -11.93
C THR A 172 66.04 -15.14 -12.21
N ASN A 173 66.33 -15.45 -13.48
CA ASN A 173 67.35 -16.41 -13.90
C ASN A 173 67.25 -17.79 -13.20
N LEU A 174 66.03 -18.19 -12.80
CA LEU A 174 65.78 -19.46 -12.14
C LEU A 174 65.79 -20.63 -13.14
N SER A 175 66.33 -21.77 -12.74
CA SER A 175 66.27 -23.01 -13.55
C SER A 175 64.90 -23.68 -13.44
N ASN A 176 64.55 -24.49 -14.46
CA ASN A 176 63.23 -25.12 -14.57
C ASN A 176 62.90 -26.09 -13.42
N THR A 177 63.89 -26.52 -12.64
CA THR A 177 63.73 -27.44 -11.51
C THR A 177 63.69 -26.74 -10.15
N LYS A 178 63.86 -25.41 -10.10
CA LYS A 178 63.81 -24.68 -8.84
C LYS A 178 62.37 -24.65 -8.29
N PRO A 179 62.17 -24.93 -6.99
CA PRO A 179 60.84 -24.88 -6.37
C PRO A 179 60.12 -23.54 -6.59
N GLU A 180 60.85 -22.42 -6.53
CA GLU A 180 60.30 -21.07 -6.75
C GLU A 180 59.73 -20.90 -8.17
N TRP A 181 60.42 -21.44 -9.18
CA TRP A 181 59.97 -21.40 -10.57
C TRP A 181 58.72 -22.25 -10.78
N LEU A 182 58.70 -23.46 -10.19
CA LEU A 182 57.53 -24.34 -10.27
C LEU A 182 56.30 -23.71 -9.59
N LYS A 183 56.48 -23.08 -8.42
CA LYS A 183 55.42 -22.35 -7.72
C LYS A 183 54.87 -21.18 -8.54
N PHE A 184 55.75 -20.41 -9.19
CA PHE A 184 55.34 -19.36 -10.12
C PHE A 184 54.54 -19.92 -11.31
N LEU A 185 55.01 -20.99 -11.95
CA LEU A 185 54.31 -21.60 -13.07
C LEU A 185 52.95 -22.17 -12.69
N ALA A 186 52.81 -22.76 -11.50
CA ALA A 186 51.51 -23.17 -10.98
C ALA A 186 50.58 -21.96 -10.79
N ALA A 187 51.09 -20.87 -10.19
CA ALA A 187 50.31 -19.65 -9.93
C ALA A 187 49.82 -18.93 -11.20
N ILE A 188 50.64 -18.90 -12.25
CA ILE A 188 50.34 -18.18 -13.50
C ILE A 188 49.72 -19.10 -14.56
N GLY A 189 49.93 -20.41 -14.45
CA GLY A 189 49.66 -21.36 -15.52
C GLY A 189 49.04 -22.69 -15.11
N GLY A 190 48.56 -22.89 -13.87
CA GLY A 190 47.79 -24.11 -13.50
C GLY A 190 46.44 -24.23 -14.24
N GLY A 191 45.83 -25.41 -14.37
CA GLY A 191 44.49 -25.55 -15.00
C GLY A 191 43.38 -25.13 -14.03
N GLU A 192 42.21 -24.53 -14.35
CA GLU A 192 41.42 -24.45 -15.58
C GLU A 192 41.51 -23.05 -16.26
N LYS A 193 42.13 -22.84 -17.41
CA LYS A 193 42.92 -23.71 -18.29
C LYS A 193 44.24 -23.01 -18.61
N GLY A 194 45.21 -23.07 -17.69
CA GLY A 194 46.58 -22.63 -17.90
C GLY A 194 47.44 -23.65 -18.67
N PHE A 195 48.72 -23.33 -18.90
CA PHE A 195 49.64 -24.15 -19.71
C PHE A 195 50.22 -25.38 -18.97
N ASN A 196 50.01 -25.48 -17.66
CA ASN A 196 50.46 -26.59 -16.81
C ASN A 196 49.25 -27.34 -16.25
N GLU A 197 48.77 -28.33 -17.01
CA GLU A 197 47.61 -29.16 -16.67
C GLU A 197 47.82 -30.04 -15.43
N SER A 198 49.06 -30.18 -14.94
CA SER A 198 49.36 -30.95 -13.74
C SER A 198 49.18 -30.19 -12.41
N ALA A 199 48.99 -28.88 -12.47
CA ALA A 199 48.80 -28.03 -11.28
C ALA A 199 47.31 -27.74 -11.02
N SER A 200 46.94 -27.62 -9.74
CA SER A 200 45.56 -27.39 -9.29
C SER A 200 45.01 -26.02 -9.72
N SER A 201 43.69 -25.95 -9.94
CA SER A 201 42.96 -24.70 -10.19
C SER A 201 42.99 -23.74 -9.03
N ASP A 202 43.08 -24.27 -7.81
CA ASP A 202 43.16 -23.46 -6.59
C ASP A 202 44.47 -22.69 -6.50
N GLU A 203 45.52 -23.12 -7.20
CA GLU A 203 46.80 -22.40 -7.26
C GLU A 203 46.81 -21.35 -8.37
N ASN A 204 46.01 -21.52 -9.43
CA ASN A 204 45.98 -20.62 -10.57
C ASN A 204 45.25 -19.30 -10.24
N LEU A 205 46.03 -18.23 -10.13
CA LEU A 205 45.54 -16.88 -9.81
C LEU A 205 44.56 -16.33 -10.87
N PHE A 206 44.75 -16.67 -12.14
CA PHE A 206 43.82 -16.24 -13.19
C PHE A 206 42.50 -17.00 -13.15
N PHE A 207 42.53 -18.28 -12.80
CA PHE A 207 41.29 -19.03 -12.58
C PHE A 207 40.51 -18.45 -11.40
N GLN A 208 41.20 -18.13 -10.30
CA GLN A 208 40.60 -17.45 -9.16
C GLN A 208 39.96 -16.10 -9.55
N PHE A 209 40.66 -15.26 -10.32
CA PHE A 209 40.07 -14.00 -10.81
C PHE A 209 38.82 -14.22 -11.66
N ARG A 210 38.82 -15.21 -12.55
CA ARG A 210 37.64 -15.55 -13.35
C ARG A 210 36.46 -15.98 -12.45
N SER A 211 36.72 -16.82 -11.45
CA SER A 211 35.70 -17.23 -10.46
C SER A 211 35.13 -16.02 -9.73
N GLN A 212 35.98 -15.12 -9.24
CA GLN A 212 35.58 -13.91 -8.53
C GLN A 212 34.75 -12.97 -9.40
N ILE A 213 35.09 -12.80 -10.69
CA ILE A 213 34.27 -12.05 -11.65
C ILE A 213 32.89 -12.72 -11.82
N GLY A 214 32.85 -14.05 -11.94
CA GLY A 214 31.60 -14.81 -12.01
C GLY A 214 30.73 -14.64 -10.75
N GLU A 215 31.34 -14.64 -9.57
CA GLU A 215 30.64 -14.38 -8.30
C GLU A 215 30.08 -12.95 -8.22
N LEU A 216 30.83 -11.94 -8.70
CA LEU A 216 30.33 -10.57 -8.82
C LEU A 216 29.10 -10.50 -9.74
N THR A 217 29.14 -11.16 -10.89
CA THR A 217 27.99 -11.24 -11.79
C THR A 217 26.80 -11.93 -11.12
N ALA A 218 27.05 -13.01 -10.37
CA ALA A 218 25.99 -13.73 -9.65
C ALA A 218 25.34 -12.87 -8.56
N ILE A 219 26.12 -12.05 -7.83
CA ILE A 219 25.59 -11.11 -6.84
C ILE A 219 24.74 -10.02 -7.51
N GLN A 220 25.18 -9.50 -8.67
CA GLN A 220 24.43 -8.48 -9.41
C GLN A 220 23.07 -8.99 -9.92
N THR A 221 23.05 -10.22 -10.45
CA THR A 221 21.94 -10.77 -11.26
C THR A 221 20.94 -11.63 -10.49
N LYS A 222 21.25 -12.07 -9.27
CA LYS A 222 20.32 -12.88 -8.48
C LYS A 222 19.06 -12.09 -8.12
N GLU A 223 17.91 -12.72 -8.37
CA GLU A 223 16.58 -12.22 -8.00
C GLU A 223 16.41 -12.14 -6.47
N GLU A 224 15.64 -11.13 -6.05
CA GLU A 224 15.37 -10.70 -4.66
C GLU A 224 14.78 -11.79 -3.75
N SER A 225 14.18 -12.86 -4.31
CA SER A 225 13.36 -13.80 -3.53
C SER A 225 14.14 -14.76 -2.60
N GLU A 226 15.46 -14.91 -2.75
CA GLU A 226 16.30 -15.77 -1.89
C GLU A 226 17.51 -15.06 -1.27
N ALA A 227 17.77 -13.81 -1.65
CA ALA A 227 19.00 -13.08 -1.34
C ALA A 227 18.72 -11.86 -0.45
N THR A 228 18.84 -12.00 0.86
CA THR A 228 18.73 -10.84 1.77
C THR A 228 19.87 -9.84 1.52
N SER A 229 19.64 -8.55 1.81
CA SER A 229 20.69 -7.51 1.76
C SER A 229 21.94 -7.89 2.58
N SER A 230 21.74 -8.56 3.71
CA SER A 230 22.81 -9.09 4.57
C SER A 230 23.62 -10.18 3.87
N TRP A 231 22.96 -11.10 3.16
CA TRP A 231 23.63 -12.12 2.35
C TRP A 231 24.48 -11.47 1.24
N ALA A 232 23.91 -10.51 0.51
CA ALA A 232 24.58 -9.87 -0.63
C ALA A 232 25.83 -9.12 -0.17
N LYS A 233 25.73 -8.38 0.94
CA LYS A 233 26.86 -7.67 1.56
C LYS A 233 27.95 -8.62 2.02
N THR A 234 27.58 -9.69 2.74
CA THR A 234 28.53 -10.70 3.22
C THR A 234 29.25 -11.39 2.07
N LYS A 235 28.52 -11.73 1.01
CA LYS A 235 29.12 -12.31 -0.20
C LYS A 235 30.06 -11.35 -0.89
N LEU A 236 29.65 -10.10 -1.11
CA LEU A 236 30.51 -9.08 -1.72
C LEU A 236 31.82 -8.87 -0.95
N ASP A 237 31.74 -8.82 0.38
CA ASP A 237 32.93 -8.70 1.24
C ASP A 237 33.83 -9.93 1.15
N GLY A 238 33.26 -11.13 1.06
CA GLY A 238 33.97 -12.37 0.78
C GLY A 238 34.75 -12.31 -0.54
N VAL A 239 34.06 -12.00 -1.65
CA VAL A 239 34.69 -11.89 -2.97
C VAL A 239 35.78 -10.82 -2.98
N ARG A 240 35.55 -9.68 -2.32
CA ARG A 240 36.53 -8.60 -2.19
C ARG A 240 37.77 -9.05 -1.43
N GLY A 241 37.60 -9.85 -0.38
CA GLY A 241 38.70 -10.44 0.39
C GLY A 241 39.51 -11.43 -0.42
N ASP A 242 38.84 -12.31 -1.18
CA ASP A 242 39.46 -13.27 -2.08
C ASP A 242 40.26 -12.56 -3.17
N TYR A 243 39.64 -11.60 -3.84
CA TYR A 243 40.27 -10.77 -4.85
C TYR A 243 41.52 -10.07 -4.33
N SER A 244 41.45 -9.48 -3.13
CA SER A 244 42.59 -8.77 -2.53
C SER A 244 43.78 -9.70 -2.32
N ARG A 245 43.53 -10.94 -1.86
CA ARG A 245 44.57 -11.96 -1.68
C ARG A 245 45.17 -12.40 -3.01
N THR A 246 44.35 -12.74 -3.99
CA THR A 246 44.78 -13.14 -5.33
C THR A 246 45.61 -12.04 -6.02
N LYS A 247 45.15 -10.78 -5.89
CA LYS A 247 45.87 -9.59 -6.41
C LYS A 247 47.24 -9.42 -5.77
N ILE A 248 47.35 -9.48 -4.45
CA ILE A 248 48.65 -9.36 -3.76
C ILE A 248 49.64 -10.42 -4.26
N MET A 249 49.17 -11.66 -4.46
CA MET A 249 50.03 -12.73 -4.98
C MET A 249 50.47 -12.46 -6.42
N LEU A 250 49.56 -12.04 -7.31
CA LEU A 250 49.91 -11.75 -8.70
C LEU A 250 50.85 -10.53 -8.80
N ASP A 251 50.59 -9.49 -8.01
CA ASP A 251 51.37 -8.26 -7.96
C ASP A 251 52.83 -8.54 -7.57
N ALA A 252 53.06 -9.45 -6.62
CA ALA A 252 54.41 -9.89 -6.24
C ALA A 252 55.18 -10.54 -7.40
N TYR A 253 54.49 -11.24 -8.30
CA TYR A 253 55.10 -11.81 -9.50
C TYR A 253 55.29 -10.77 -10.61
N VAL A 254 54.29 -9.92 -10.83
CA VAL A 254 54.30 -8.87 -11.86
C VAL A 254 55.41 -7.85 -11.57
N ASN A 255 55.56 -7.39 -10.33
CA ASN A 255 56.59 -6.41 -9.96
C ASN A 255 58.02 -6.93 -10.13
N LYS A 256 58.26 -8.23 -9.91
CA LYS A 256 59.56 -8.87 -10.17
C LYS A 256 59.97 -8.83 -11.65
N THR A 257 59.03 -8.61 -12.57
CA THR A 257 59.37 -8.47 -14.00
C THR A 257 59.99 -7.12 -14.33
N GLU A 258 59.79 -6.09 -13.49
CA GLU A 258 60.17 -4.69 -13.76
C GLU A 258 59.71 -4.22 -15.16
N ASN A 259 58.59 -4.76 -15.66
CA ASN A 259 58.10 -4.51 -17.00
C ASN A 259 56.86 -3.60 -16.95
N GLY A 260 57.05 -2.31 -17.28
CA GLY A 260 55.98 -1.30 -17.26
C GLY A 260 54.66 -1.76 -17.87
N PRO A 261 54.65 -2.27 -19.13
CA PRO A 261 53.41 -2.74 -19.75
C PRO A 261 52.66 -3.85 -19.00
N ILE A 262 53.38 -4.79 -18.35
CA ILE A 262 52.75 -5.86 -17.55
C ILE A 262 52.15 -5.27 -16.27
N ILE A 263 52.89 -4.38 -15.61
CA ILE A 263 52.46 -3.70 -14.39
C ILE A 263 51.21 -2.85 -14.66
N GLU A 264 51.23 -2.05 -15.73
CA GLU A 264 50.11 -1.20 -16.16
C GLU A 264 48.86 -2.02 -16.48
N THR A 265 49.01 -3.19 -17.11
CA THR A 265 47.87 -4.07 -17.42
C THR A 265 47.20 -4.59 -16.15
N LEU A 266 47.97 -5.02 -15.14
CA LEU A 266 47.42 -5.43 -13.83
C LEU A 266 46.77 -4.25 -13.10
N GLN A 267 47.37 -3.07 -13.15
CA GLN A 267 46.82 -1.85 -12.54
C GLN A 267 45.49 -1.44 -13.18
N ASN A 268 45.37 -1.53 -14.51
CA ASN A 268 44.11 -1.25 -15.21
C ASN A 268 43.02 -2.24 -14.80
N PHE A 269 43.32 -3.55 -14.75
CA PHE A 269 42.38 -4.55 -14.24
C PHE A 269 41.95 -4.26 -12.79
N ASP A 270 42.91 -3.93 -11.90
CA ASP A 270 42.61 -3.60 -10.49
C ASP A 270 41.72 -2.36 -10.35
N LEU A 271 41.94 -1.35 -11.19
CA LEU A 271 41.09 -0.17 -11.24
C LEU A 271 39.65 -0.57 -11.57
N LYS A 272 39.42 -1.41 -12.60
CA LYS A 272 38.07 -1.84 -12.99
C LYS A 272 37.40 -2.69 -11.92
N MET A 273 38.13 -3.64 -11.32
CA MET A 273 37.63 -4.47 -10.23
C MET A 273 37.22 -3.63 -9.01
N ARG A 274 38.06 -2.68 -8.58
CA ARG A 274 37.74 -1.78 -7.46
C ARG A 274 36.49 -0.95 -7.73
N SER A 275 36.35 -0.43 -8.96
CA SER A 275 35.14 0.27 -9.38
C SER A 275 33.92 -0.65 -9.32
N ALA A 276 34.01 -1.88 -9.82
CA ALA A 276 32.91 -2.85 -9.73
C ALA A 276 32.52 -3.17 -8.29
N PHE A 277 33.48 -3.40 -7.38
CA PHE A 277 33.19 -3.62 -5.96
C PHE A 277 32.51 -2.42 -5.29
N LYS A 278 32.88 -1.19 -5.68
CA LYS A 278 32.27 0.03 -5.17
C LYS A 278 30.84 0.18 -5.68
N THR A 279 30.66 0.10 -7.01
CA THR A 279 29.35 0.25 -7.66
C THR A 279 28.37 -0.82 -7.21
N LEU A 280 28.80 -2.09 -7.13
CA LEU A 280 27.94 -3.17 -6.64
C LEU A 280 27.57 -2.99 -5.15
N GLY A 281 28.50 -2.48 -4.34
CA GLY A 281 28.21 -2.14 -2.94
C GLY A 281 27.11 -1.08 -2.82
N MET A 282 27.21 0.02 -3.59
CA MET A 282 26.19 1.06 -3.63
C MET A 282 24.85 0.54 -4.16
N LEU A 283 24.88 -0.32 -5.18
CA LEU A 283 23.67 -0.94 -5.74
C LEU A 283 22.96 -1.82 -4.70
N ILE A 284 23.68 -2.64 -3.93
CA ILE A 284 23.10 -3.47 -2.86
C ILE A 284 22.45 -2.60 -1.78
N GLU A 285 23.12 -1.53 -1.34
CA GLU A 285 22.58 -0.61 -0.33
C GLU A 285 21.32 0.10 -0.84
N THR A 286 21.32 0.49 -2.13
CA THR A 286 20.18 1.18 -2.74
C THR A 286 18.98 0.24 -2.93
N ARG A 287 19.19 -1.03 -3.31
CA ARG A 287 18.13 -2.05 -3.37
C ARG A 287 17.50 -2.27 -2.00
N TYR A 288 18.34 -2.40 -0.96
CA TYR A 288 17.85 -2.58 0.41
C TYR A 288 16.97 -1.43 0.87
N LEU A 289 17.39 -0.18 0.62
CA LEU A 289 16.57 0.98 0.97
C LEU A 289 15.26 1.03 0.17
N SER A 290 15.29 0.66 -1.11
CA SER A 290 14.08 0.54 -1.92
C SER A 290 13.09 -0.48 -1.36
N GLU A 291 13.57 -1.63 -0.88
CA GLU A 291 12.73 -2.64 -0.20
C GLU A 291 12.11 -2.08 1.09
N GLN A 292 12.91 -1.38 1.91
CA GLN A 292 12.42 -0.77 3.16
C GLN A 292 11.34 0.27 2.89
N LEU A 293 11.57 1.18 1.93
CA LEU A 293 10.61 2.20 1.56
C LEU A 293 9.30 1.62 1.03
N ALA A 294 9.37 0.52 0.26
CA ALA A 294 8.17 -0.19 -0.20
C ALA A 294 7.38 -0.79 0.98
N MET A 295 8.08 -1.43 1.93
CA MET A 295 7.45 -1.96 3.15
C MET A 295 6.81 -0.85 4.00
N ASP A 296 7.50 0.28 4.16
CA ASP A 296 6.99 1.43 4.91
C ASP A 296 5.73 1.99 4.24
N PHE A 297 5.74 2.13 2.91
CA PHE A 297 4.54 2.50 2.15
C PHE A 297 3.38 1.54 2.39
N ASP A 298 3.61 0.22 2.27
CA ASP A 298 2.56 -0.80 2.47
C ASP A 298 1.96 -0.73 3.88
N VAL A 299 2.81 -0.54 4.89
CA VAL A 299 2.38 -0.40 6.30
C VAL A 299 1.55 0.87 6.48
N LEU A 300 2.02 2.02 5.98
CA LEU A 300 1.32 3.30 6.09
C LEU A 300 -0.02 3.26 5.35
N ASN A 301 -0.02 2.81 4.10
CA ASN A 301 -1.20 2.69 3.26
C ASN A 301 -2.21 1.70 3.87
N GLY A 302 -1.74 0.58 4.43
CA GLY A 302 -2.58 -0.41 5.11
C GLY A 302 -3.25 0.12 6.39
N LYS A 303 -2.57 0.98 7.17
CA LYS A 303 -3.19 1.65 8.32
C LYS A 303 -4.32 2.58 7.87
N ILE A 304 -4.11 3.37 6.82
CA ILE A 304 -5.13 4.27 6.24
C ILE A 304 -6.32 3.45 5.73
N THR A 305 -6.08 2.38 4.98
CA THR A 305 -7.15 1.47 4.54
C THR A 305 -7.96 0.92 5.72
N THR A 306 -7.28 0.51 6.79
CA THR A 306 -7.95 0.00 7.99
C THR A 306 -8.83 1.07 8.66
N ALA A 307 -8.34 2.31 8.77
CA ALA A 307 -9.09 3.44 9.32
C ALA A 307 -10.35 3.76 8.48
N LEU A 308 -10.23 3.77 7.15
CA LEU A 308 -11.36 3.98 6.24
C LEU A 308 -12.38 2.83 6.31
N ASP A 309 -11.92 1.59 6.46
CA ASP A 309 -12.79 0.42 6.62
C ASP A 309 -13.56 0.46 7.95
N ASP A 310 -12.90 0.85 9.06
CA ASP A 310 -13.56 1.05 10.35
C ASP A 310 -14.57 2.21 10.27
N SER A 311 -14.27 3.25 9.48
CA SER A 311 -15.20 4.34 9.20
C SER A 311 -16.45 3.84 8.44
N GLU A 312 -16.25 3.01 7.41
CA GLU A 312 -17.36 2.39 6.66
C GLU A 312 -18.25 1.54 7.57
N ARG A 313 -17.63 0.71 8.44
CA ARG A 313 -18.36 -0.12 9.41
C ARG A 313 -19.19 0.72 10.36
N THR A 314 -18.65 1.85 10.81
CA THR A 314 -19.34 2.81 11.68
C THR A 314 -20.60 3.35 11.01
N ILE A 315 -20.48 3.81 9.75
CA ILE A 315 -21.61 4.32 8.97
C ILE A 315 -22.66 3.24 8.73
N GLU A 316 -22.26 2.03 8.34
CA GLU A 316 -23.23 0.97 8.08
C GLU A 316 -23.95 0.51 9.37
N SER A 317 -23.24 0.50 10.49
CA SER A 317 -23.84 0.26 11.80
C SER A 317 -24.85 1.35 12.17
N GLU A 318 -24.53 2.62 11.94
CA GLU A 318 -25.44 3.72 12.25
C GLU A 318 -26.68 3.71 11.35
N ARG A 319 -26.50 3.47 10.04
CA ARG A 319 -27.63 3.29 9.10
C ARG A 319 -28.56 2.17 9.55
N LYS A 320 -28.01 1.03 10.00
CA LYS A 320 -28.81 -0.08 10.53
C LYS A 320 -29.59 0.33 11.78
N LYS A 321 -28.94 0.99 12.74
CA LYS A 321 -29.60 1.48 13.97
C LYS A 321 -30.75 2.44 13.66
N VAL A 322 -30.51 3.42 12.79
CA VAL A 322 -31.53 4.40 12.38
C VAL A 322 -32.68 3.71 11.63
N SER A 323 -32.37 2.75 10.75
CA SER A 323 -33.41 1.98 10.04
C SER A 323 -34.30 1.17 10.99
N GLU A 324 -33.71 0.48 11.98
CA GLU A 324 -34.45 -0.24 13.02
C GLU A 324 -35.31 0.71 13.87
N ALA A 325 -34.81 1.90 14.20
CA ALA A 325 -35.56 2.93 14.91
C ALA A 325 -36.76 3.45 14.09
N ILE A 326 -36.58 3.74 12.79
CA ILE A 326 -37.66 4.16 11.88
C ILE A 326 -38.76 3.10 11.81
N LEU A 327 -38.39 1.82 11.71
CA LEU A 327 -39.35 0.70 11.68
C LEU A 327 -40.16 0.63 12.98
N SER A 328 -39.48 0.69 14.14
CA SER A 328 -40.12 0.68 15.46
C SER A 328 -41.06 1.87 15.66
N ASP A 329 -40.63 3.08 15.30
CA ASP A 329 -41.44 4.29 15.41
C ASP A 329 -42.64 4.27 14.45
N GLY A 330 -42.45 3.75 13.24
CA GLY A 330 -43.51 3.52 12.26
C GLY A 330 -44.57 2.54 12.79
N GLU A 331 -44.16 1.42 13.39
CA GLU A 331 -45.10 0.49 14.03
C GLU A 331 -45.89 1.15 15.16
N ARG A 332 -45.20 1.90 16.03
CA ARG A 332 -45.85 2.60 17.14
C ARG A 332 -46.85 3.62 16.65
N PHE A 333 -46.52 4.35 15.59
CA PHE A 333 -47.41 5.29 14.93
C PHE A 333 -48.66 4.60 14.38
N LEU A 334 -48.49 3.50 13.64
CA LEU A 334 -49.62 2.73 13.10
C LEU A 334 -50.55 2.23 14.21
N ARG A 335 -49.99 1.74 15.34
CA ARG A 335 -50.79 1.32 16.50
C ARG A 335 -51.61 2.46 17.09
N ILE A 336 -51.05 3.66 17.23
CA ILE A 336 -51.78 4.83 17.73
C ILE A 336 -52.91 5.20 16.76
N LEU A 337 -52.63 5.23 15.45
CA LEU A 337 -53.59 5.62 14.43
C LEU A 337 -54.77 4.63 14.38
N ILE A 338 -54.49 3.32 14.39
CA ILE A 338 -55.51 2.27 14.48
C ILE A 338 -56.35 2.44 15.75
N GLY A 339 -55.71 2.66 16.91
CA GLY A 339 -56.41 2.89 18.17
C GLY A 339 -57.36 4.10 18.11
N LEU A 340 -56.90 5.21 17.51
CA LEU A 340 -57.70 6.42 17.34
C LEU A 340 -58.88 6.20 16.39
N SER A 341 -58.67 5.48 15.29
CA SER A 341 -59.72 5.11 14.34
C SER A 341 -60.79 4.22 14.98
N VAL A 342 -60.38 3.24 15.80
CA VAL A 342 -61.31 2.37 16.53
C VAL A 342 -62.15 3.18 17.53
N VAL A 343 -61.53 4.08 18.30
CA VAL A 343 -62.25 4.95 19.25
C VAL A 343 -63.21 5.89 18.51
N GLY A 344 -62.78 6.49 17.41
CA GLY A 344 -63.62 7.34 16.57
C GLY A 344 -64.85 6.60 16.05
N ALA A 345 -64.66 5.38 15.53
CA ALA A 345 -65.74 4.53 15.06
C ALA A 345 -66.74 4.18 16.18
N LEU A 346 -66.25 3.89 17.39
CA LEU A 346 -67.11 3.62 18.56
C LEU A 346 -67.94 4.85 18.97
N ILE A 347 -67.35 6.04 18.96
CA ILE A 347 -68.07 7.30 19.25
C ILE A 347 -69.12 7.58 18.17
N SER A 348 -68.77 7.45 16.90
CA SER A 348 -69.72 7.62 15.79
C SER A 348 -70.89 6.63 15.89
N LEU A 349 -70.62 5.38 16.26
CA LEU A 349 -71.65 4.36 16.49
C LEU A 349 -72.56 4.73 17.67
N MET A 350 -71.98 5.16 18.80
CA MET A 350 -72.74 5.65 19.97
C MET A 350 -73.65 6.83 19.61
N ILE A 351 -73.13 7.83 18.90
CA ILE A 351 -73.90 9.00 18.45
C ILE A 351 -75.01 8.57 17.48
N GLY A 352 -74.71 7.71 16.51
CA GLY A 352 -75.71 7.21 15.56
C GLY A 352 -76.85 6.45 16.25
N LEU A 353 -76.52 5.62 17.24
CA LEU A 353 -77.52 4.93 18.07
C LEU A 353 -78.34 5.90 18.93
N PHE A 354 -77.70 6.93 19.48
CA PHE A 354 -78.37 7.97 20.25
C PHE A 354 -79.34 8.77 19.39
N VAL A 355 -78.90 9.28 18.22
CA VAL A 355 -79.75 10.00 17.27
C VAL A 355 -80.95 9.14 16.85
N LYS A 356 -80.71 7.86 16.53
CA LYS A 356 -81.76 6.90 16.18
C LYS A 356 -82.80 6.74 17.30
N ARG A 357 -82.36 6.66 18.56
CA ARG A 357 -83.28 6.48 19.71
C ARG A 357 -83.98 7.76 20.14
N SER A 358 -83.27 8.89 20.14
CA SER A 358 -83.72 10.13 20.75
C SER A 358 -84.42 11.08 19.77
N ILE A 359 -84.16 10.96 18.47
CA ILE A 359 -84.72 11.86 17.46
C ILE A 359 -85.48 11.05 16.42
N THR A 360 -84.81 10.10 15.75
CA THR A 360 -85.38 9.46 14.55
C THR A 360 -86.62 8.63 14.90
N ARG A 361 -86.57 7.78 15.93
CA ARG A 361 -87.74 7.01 16.39
C ARG A 361 -88.93 7.89 16.81
N PRO A 362 -88.78 8.87 17.73
CA PRO A 362 -89.89 9.74 18.10
C PRO A 362 -90.47 10.54 16.92
N VAL A 363 -89.64 10.95 15.96
CA VAL A 363 -90.09 11.67 14.76
C VAL A 363 -90.82 10.74 13.81
N ASP A 364 -90.32 9.53 13.57
CA ASP A 364 -90.98 8.51 12.75
C ASP A 364 -92.35 8.16 13.34
N ASP A 365 -92.42 7.96 14.67
CA ASP A 365 -93.67 7.70 15.40
C ASP A 365 -94.66 8.88 15.25
N LEU A 366 -94.18 10.13 15.34
CA LEU A 366 -95.00 11.33 15.11
C LEU A 366 -95.50 11.45 13.66
N VAL A 367 -94.66 11.09 12.69
CA VAL A 367 -95.03 11.12 11.26
C VAL A 367 -96.05 10.03 10.96
N GLU A 368 -95.91 8.85 11.54
CA GLU A 368 -96.88 7.74 11.42
C GLU A 368 -98.24 8.14 12.02
N VAL A 369 -98.25 8.68 13.24
CA VAL A 369 -99.47 9.22 13.87
C VAL A 369 -100.09 10.34 13.03
N ALA A 370 -99.29 11.26 12.49
CA ALA A 370 -99.79 12.33 11.63
C ALA A 370 -100.36 11.81 10.30
N LYS A 371 -99.77 10.74 9.74
CA LYS A 371 -100.24 10.08 8.53
C LYS A 371 -101.56 9.34 8.76
N ASP A 372 -101.70 8.65 9.89
CA ASP A 372 -102.94 7.99 10.30
C ASP A 372 -104.08 9.01 10.52
N ILE A 373 -103.76 10.17 11.11
CA ILE A 373 -104.70 11.30 11.24
C ILE A 373 -105.12 11.85 9.86
N ALA A 374 -104.18 11.98 8.92
CA ALA A 374 -104.46 12.50 7.58
C ALA A 374 -105.24 11.53 6.68
N GLN A 375 -105.12 10.20 6.93
CA GLN A 375 -105.84 9.16 6.18
C GLN A 375 -107.20 8.80 6.80
N GLY A 376 -107.55 9.37 7.96
CA GLY A 376 -108.88 9.22 8.58
C GLY A 376 -109.04 8.01 9.49
N GLU A 377 -107.96 7.31 9.84
CA GLU A 377 -107.96 6.13 10.73
C GLU A 377 -107.39 6.42 12.13
N GLY A 378 -106.93 7.65 12.40
CA GLY A 378 -106.26 8.01 13.65
C GLY A 378 -107.15 8.02 14.90
N ASP A 379 -106.84 7.18 15.89
CA ASP A 379 -107.42 7.21 17.24
C ASP A 379 -106.82 8.38 18.06
N LEU A 380 -107.64 9.41 18.30
CA LEU A 380 -107.25 10.67 18.95
C LEU A 380 -107.10 10.57 20.49
N THR A 381 -107.12 9.36 21.08
CA THR A 381 -107.08 9.18 22.54
C THR A 381 -105.71 8.86 23.14
N LYS A 382 -104.68 8.65 22.32
CA LYS A 382 -103.32 8.42 22.82
C LYS A 382 -102.58 9.74 23.01
N ARG A 383 -102.24 10.05 24.26
CA ARG A 383 -101.35 11.14 24.66
C ARG A 383 -99.90 10.69 24.74
#